data_AF-A0A1F6KGA1-F1
#
_entry.id   AF-A0A1F6KGA1-F1
#
_cell.length_a   1.000
_cell.length_b   1.000
_cell.length_c   1.000
_cell.angle_alpha   90.00
_cell.angle_beta   90.00
_cell.angle_gamma   90.00
#
_symmetry.space_group_name_H-M   'P 1'
#
loop_
_entity.id
_entity.type
_entity.pdbx_description
1 polymer ?
#
loop_
_entity_poly.entity_id
_entity_poly.type
_entity_poly.pdbx_seq_one_letter_code
_entity_poly.pdbx_strand_id
1 'polypeptide(L)'
;MAKSGIKRSPYLLSAILGWAIGVFLLVFIINNQTNSNVKGVSTGFDQYGYNRTARNFVGPADGVDRVLDGKVWGDSTYAKDRLVMKWNAEWDKGNAEGWKKPPYNAWTDNEWNGMVPNGSGETWHYKIVWVGPCGAAGIPVSSGGYCIWGQFAVILSQGTFAGQHFWDVLARPAGYGSYYSIP
;
A
#
# COMPACT_ATOMS: atom_id res chain seq x y z
N MET A 1 -39.81 70.94 -43.02
CA MET A 1 -40.28 69.60 -42.59
C MET A 1 -39.34 68.54 -43.20
N ALA A 2 -38.46 67.95 -42.40
CA ALA A 2 -37.79 66.68 -42.69
C ALA A 2 -37.07 66.22 -41.40
N LYS A 3 -37.63 65.25 -40.67
CA LYS A 3 -36.92 64.57 -39.57
C LYS A 3 -36.29 63.29 -40.14
N SER A 4 -34.97 63.22 -40.15
CA SER A 4 -34.21 62.03 -40.55
C SER A 4 -34.36 60.94 -39.47
N GLY A 5 -35.18 59.92 -39.75
CA GLY A 5 -35.29 58.73 -38.93
C GLY A 5 -34.13 57.78 -39.20
N ILE A 6 -33.20 57.64 -38.25
CA ILE A 6 -32.19 56.58 -38.24
C ILE A 6 -32.92 55.24 -38.06
N LYS A 7 -32.97 54.42 -39.11
CA LYS A 7 -33.45 53.03 -39.02
C LYS A 7 -32.42 52.21 -38.24
N ARG A 8 -32.71 51.89 -36.98
CA ARG A 8 -31.92 50.94 -36.19
C ARG A 8 -32.23 49.52 -36.69
N SER A 9 -31.21 48.86 -37.25
CA SER A 9 -31.29 47.46 -37.67
C SER A 9 -31.33 46.54 -36.44
N PRO A 10 -32.32 45.64 -36.31
CA PRO A 10 -32.51 44.79 -35.12
C PRO A 10 -31.41 43.73 -34.94
N TYR A 11 -30.55 43.53 -35.95
CA TYR A 11 -29.51 42.49 -35.92
C TYR A 11 -28.22 42.92 -35.21
N LEU A 12 -28.04 44.22 -34.94
CA LEU A 12 -26.84 44.75 -34.29
C LEU A 12 -26.85 44.54 -32.76
N LEU A 13 -28.03 44.48 -32.12
CA LEU A 13 -28.13 44.17 -30.69
C LEU A 13 -27.99 42.67 -30.39
N SER A 14 -28.45 41.78 -31.29
CA SER A 14 -28.34 40.33 -31.09
C SER A 14 -26.92 39.80 -31.31
N ALA A 15 -26.14 40.44 -32.18
CA ALA A 15 -24.75 40.06 -32.43
C ALA A 15 -23.82 40.39 -31.25
N ILE A 16 -24.07 41.50 -30.53
CA ILE A 16 -23.23 41.93 -29.40
C ILE A 16 -23.53 41.08 -28.14
N LEU A 17 -24.79 40.66 -27.93
CA LEU A 17 -25.16 39.80 -26.79
C LEU A 17 -24.63 38.36 -26.92
N GLY A 18 -24.58 37.82 -28.14
CA GLY A 18 -24.07 36.46 -28.40
C GLY A 18 -22.57 36.30 -28.15
N TRP A 19 -21.78 37.32 -28.48
CA TRP A 19 -20.33 37.33 -28.22
C TRP A 19 -19.99 37.46 -26.73
N ALA A 20 -20.75 38.26 -25.97
CA ALA A 20 -20.51 38.43 -24.54
C ALA A 20 -20.76 37.14 -23.73
N ILE A 21 -21.78 36.35 -24.09
CA ILE A 21 -22.11 35.08 -23.43
C ILE A 21 -21.09 33.98 -23.80
N GLY A 22 -20.64 33.95 -25.07
CA GLY A 22 -19.63 32.98 -25.53
C GLY A 22 -18.27 33.17 -24.86
N VAL A 23 -17.83 34.43 -24.67
CA VAL A 23 -16.57 34.74 -23.98
C VAL A 23 -16.67 34.46 -22.48
N PHE A 24 -17.82 34.71 -21.84
CA PHE A 24 -18.01 34.39 -20.42
C PHE A 24 -18.01 32.87 -20.14
N LEU A 25 -18.61 32.06 -21.02
CA LEU A 25 -18.59 30.59 -20.91
C LEU A 25 -17.20 30.01 -21.19
N LEU A 26 -16.43 30.58 -22.12
CA LEU A 26 -15.06 30.13 -22.40
C LEU A 26 -14.11 30.45 -21.23
N VAL A 27 -14.23 31.61 -20.60
CA VAL A 27 -13.44 31.99 -19.42
C VAL A 27 -13.80 31.14 -18.19
N PHE A 28 -15.06 30.72 -18.04
CA PHE A 28 -15.48 29.82 -16.96
C PHE A 28 -14.95 28.38 -17.13
N ILE A 29 -14.75 27.93 -18.37
CA ILE A 29 -14.16 26.61 -18.68
C ILE A 29 -12.63 26.64 -18.50
N ILE A 30 -11.96 27.73 -18.90
CA ILE A 30 -10.50 27.85 -18.78
C ILE A 30 -10.08 28.06 -17.31
N ASN A 31 -10.84 28.80 -16.50
CA ASN A 31 -10.49 29.03 -15.09
C ASN A 31 -10.76 27.84 -14.15
N ASN A 32 -11.53 26.83 -14.58
CA ASN A 32 -11.79 25.62 -13.79
C ASN A 32 -10.81 24.46 -14.07
N GLN A 33 -9.80 24.67 -14.93
CA GLN A 33 -8.87 23.63 -15.37
C GLN A 33 -7.45 23.75 -14.81
N THR A 34 -7.26 24.35 -13.62
CA THR A 34 -5.94 24.44 -12.97
C THR A 34 -5.87 23.91 -11.54
N ASN A 35 -6.85 23.12 -11.08
CA ASN A 35 -6.78 22.46 -9.77
C ASN A 35 -6.77 20.93 -9.88
N SER A 36 -5.87 20.39 -10.72
CA SER A 36 -5.62 18.95 -10.80
C SER A 36 -4.16 18.64 -10.56
N ASN A 37 -3.62 19.02 -9.38
CA ASN A 37 -2.36 18.44 -8.88
C ASN A 37 -2.10 18.70 -7.40
N VAL A 38 -3.14 18.80 -6.57
CA VAL A 38 -2.94 18.35 -5.18
C VAL A 38 -2.99 16.84 -5.27
N LYS A 39 -1.83 16.18 -5.34
CA LYS A 39 -1.73 14.79 -4.89
C LYS A 39 -2.23 14.83 -3.45
N GLY A 40 -3.52 14.59 -3.26
CA GLY A 40 -4.08 14.37 -1.94
C GLY A 40 -3.17 13.33 -1.32
N VAL A 41 -2.48 13.69 -0.25
CA VAL A 41 -1.79 12.70 0.56
C VAL A 41 -2.90 11.76 0.97
N SER A 42 -2.96 10.59 0.36
CA SER A 42 -3.87 9.54 0.81
C SER A 42 -3.44 9.21 2.23
N THR A 43 -4.14 9.79 3.21
CA THR A 43 -3.90 9.51 4.63
C THR A 43 -4.53 8.17 5.05
N GLY A 44 -5.11 7.44 4.09
CA GLY A 44 -5.81 6.17 4.28
C GLY A 44 -5.18 5.02 3.52
N PHE A 45 -5.97 3.96 3.33
CA PHE A 45 -5.59 2.82 2.50
C PHE A 45 -5.59 3.21 1.01
N ASP A 46 -4.58 2.77 0.26
CA ASP A 46 -4.57 2.83 -1.19
C ASP A 46 -5.40 1.69 -1.82
N GLN A 47 -5.50 1.66 -3.16
CA GLN A 47 -6.27 0.65 -3.87
C GLN A 47 -5.78 -0.79 -3.64
N TYR A 48 -4.54 -0.98 -3.17
CA TYR A 48 -3.96 -2.28 -2.90
C TYR A 48 -4.22 -2.73 -1.46
N GLY A 49 -4.65 -1.83 -0.58
CA GLY A 49 -4.86 -2.11 0.85
C GLY A 49 -3.70 -1.65 1.74
N TYR A 50 -2.77 -0.84 1.25
CA TYR A 50 -1.70 -0.25 2.06
C TYR A 50 -2.09 1.11 2.63
N ASN A 51 -1.92 1.30 3.94
CA ASN A 51 -1.83 2.63 4.55
C ASN A 51 -0.39 2.84 5.06
N ARG A 52 0.39 3.56 4.25
CA ARG A 52 1.83 3.81 4.51
C ARG A 52 2.07 4.72 5.71
N THR A 53 1.13 5.63 6.01
CA THR A 53 1.21 6.50 7.18
C THR A 53 1.04 5.69 8.47
N ALA A 54 0.08 4.75 8.47
CA ALA A 54 -0.19 3.87 9.61
C ALA A 54 0.72 2.63 9.67
N ARG A 55 1.52 2.38 8.62
CA ARG A 55 2.39 1.21 8.45
C ARG A 55 1.66 -0.12 8.58
N ASN A 56 0.53 -0.20 7.92
CA ASN A 56 -0.23 -1.44 7.85
C ASN A 56 -0.79 -1.69 6.44
N PHE A 57 -1.06 -2.96 6.21
CA PHE A 57 -1.76 -3.49 5.07
C PHE A 57 -2.98 -4.24 5.58
N VAL A 58 -4.12 -4.02 4.95
CA VAL A 58 -5.35 -4.77 5.22
C VAL A 58 -6.05 -4.99 3.88
N GLY A 59 -6.09 -6.24 3.41
CA GLY A 59 -6.68 -6.52 2.11
C GLY A 59 -6.54 -7.98 1.66
N PRO A 60 -7.02 -8.30 0.44
CA PRO A 60 -6.66 -9.53 -0.25
C PRO A 60 -5.16 -9.60 -0.52
N ALA A 61 -4.55 -10.79 -0.46
CA ALA A 61 -3.13 -10.99 -0.73
C ALA A 61 -2.69 -10.51 -2.13
N ASP A 62 -3.60 -10.52 -3.12
CA ASP A 62 -3.44 -9.91 -4.45
C ASP A 62 -2.88 -8.48 -4.38
N GLY A 63 -3.25 -7.69 -3.38
CA GLY A 63 -2.74 -6.31 -3.25
C GLY A 63 -1.27 -6.19 -2.84
N VAL A 64 -0.65 -7.24 -2.30
CA VAL A 64 0.66 -7.15 -1.63
C VAL A 64 1.79 -6.81 -2.60
N ASP A 65 1.78 -7.36 -3.81
CA ASP A 65 2.80 -7.06 -4.82
C ASP A 65 2.51 -5.79 -5.64
N ARG A 66 1.40 -5.11 -5.30
CA ARG A 66 0.91 -3.88 -5.94
C ARG A 66 0.47 -4.10 -7.38
N VAL A 67 0.02 -5.31 -7.71
CA VAL A 67 -0.60 -5.69 -8.98
C VAL A 67 -1.93 -6.38 -8.66
N LEU A 68 -3.04 -5.86 -9.17
CA LEU A 68 -4.36 -6.48 -8.95
C LEU A 68 -4.71 -7.35 -10.15
N ASP A 69 -4.13 -8.54 -10.23
CA ASP A 69 -4.29 -9.48 -11.35
C ASP A 69 -4.84 -10.86 -10.95
N GLY A 70 -5.30 -10.99 -9.70
CA GLY A 70 -5.77 -12.24 -9.13
C GLY A 70 -4.64 -13.19 -8.74
N LYS A 71 -3.44 -12.67 -8.49
CA LYS A 71 -2.25 -13.41 -8.08
C LYS A 71 -1.49 -12.64 -7.01
N VAL A 72 -0.78 -13.37 -6.16
CA VAL A 72 0.23 -12.78 -5.27
C VAL A 72 1.58 -13.36 -5.66
N TRP A 73 2.50 -12.49 -6.10
CA TRP A 73 3.83 -12.88 -6.59
C TRP A 73 3.78 -13.94 -7.71
N GLY A 74 2.74 -13.87 -8.56
CA GLY A 74 2.53 -14.79 -9.67
C GLY A 74 1.75 -16.07 -9.34
N ASP A 75 1.37 -16.28 -8.08
CA ASP A 75 0.57 -17.43 -7.64
C ASP A 75 -0.89 -17.04 -7.35
N SER A 76 -1.83 -17.68 -8.04
CA SER A 76 -3.27 -17.46 -7.83
C SER A 76 -3.83 -18.17 -6.60
N THR A 77 -3.12 -19.15 -6.04
CA THR A 77 -3.58 -20.01 -4.93
C THR A 77 -3.96 -19.18 -3.72
N TYR A 78 -3.17 -18.15 -3.42
CA TYR A 78 -3.29 -17.37 -2.20
C TYR A 78 -3.91 -15.98 -2.43
N ALA A 79 -4.18 -15.58 -3.69
CA ALA A 79 -4.58 -14.22 -4.04
C ALA A 79 -5.85 -13.73 -3.32
N LYS A 80 -6.77 -14.66 -3.01
CA LYS A 80 -8.03 -14.37 -2.33
C LYS A 80 -7.93 -14.37 -0.80
N ASP A 81 -6.81 -14.82 -0.26
CA ASP A 81 -6.59 -14.84 1.17
C ASP A 81 -6.56 -13.43 1.73
N ARG A 82 -6.93 -13.27 3.00
CA ARG A 82 -6.87 -12.00 3.70
C ARG A 82 -5.56 -11.89 4.43
N LEU A 83 -4.86 -10.78 4.22
CA LEU A 83 -3.65 -10.46 4.95
C LEU A 83 -3.87 -9.18 5.75
N VAL A 84 -3.51 -9.25 7.03
CA VAL A 84 -3.19 -8.07 7.83
C VAL A 84 -1.68 -8.09 8.05
N MET A 85 -1.00 -7.05 7.59
CA MET A 85 0.43 -6.90 7.81
C MET A 85 0.72 -5.57 8.49
N LYS A 86 1.67 -5.56 9.42
CA LYS A 86 2.12 -4.35 10.13
C LYS A 86 3.64 -4.30 10.13
N TRP A 87 4.20 -3.11 10.06
CA TRP A 87 5.66 -2.92 10.13
C TRP A 87 6.01 -1.64 10.88
N ASN A 88 7.28 -1.47 11.24
CA ASN A 88 7.77 -0.23 11.88
C ASN A 88 8.45 0.74 10.91
N ALA A 89 8.80 1.92 11.40
CA ALA A 89 9.46 2.96 10.61
C ALA A 89 10.83 2.53 10.05
N GLU A 90 11.56 1.67 10.76
CA GLU A 90 12.84 1.14 10.27
C GLU A 90 12.67 0.24 9.05
N TRP A 91 11.50 -0.40 8.89
CA TRP A 91 11.19 -1.15 7.67
C TRP A 91 11.04 -0.24 6.44
N ASP A 92 10.35 0.91 6.59
CA ASP A 92 10.24 1.89 5.51
C ASP A 92 11.62 2.46 5.15
N LYS A 93 12.40 2.83 6.17
CA LYS A 93 13.76 3.34 6.01
C LYS A 93 14.65 2.34 5.29
N GLY A 94 14.65 1.08 5.72
CA GLY A 94 15.43 0.03 5.11
C GLY A 94 15.08 -0.20 3.64
N ASN A 95 13.79 -0.21 3.30
CA ASN A 95 13.36 -0.28 1.89
C ASN A 95 13.82 0.93 1.08
N ALA A 96 13.71 2.15 1.62
CA ALA A 96 14.14 3.37 0.94
C ALA A 96 15.67 3.42 0.72
N GLU A 97 16.44 2.84 1.64
CA GLU A 97 17.90 2.78 1.58
C GLU A 97 18.42 1.52 0.86
N GLY A 98 17.52 0.62 0.42
CA GLY A 98 17.87 -0.67 -0.14
C GLY A 98 18.66 -1.56 0.82
N TRP A 99 18.45 -1.39 2.13
CA TRP A 99 19.12 -2.12 3.22
C TRP A 99 20.64 -1.97 3.28
N LYS A 100 21.19 -0.87 2.72
CA LYS A 100 22.64 -0.66 2.59
C LYS A 100 23.31 0.07 3.75
N LYS A 101 22.54 0.58 4.73
CA LYS A 101 23.05 1.38 5.85
C LYS A 101 22.67 0.74 7.20
N PRO A 102 23.19 -0.46 7.49
CA PRO A 102 22.95 -1.09 8.78
C PRO A 102 23.55 -0.25 9.94
N PRO A 103 23.08 -0.45 11.18
CA PRO A 103 22.06 -1.43 11.59
C PRO A 103 20.62 -0.93 11.36
N TYR A 104 19.68 -1.88 11.28
CA TYR A 104 18.23 -1.61 11.26
C TYR A 104 17.55 -2.36 12.39
N ASN A 105 16.57 -1.73 13.04
CA ASN A 105 15.66 -2.42 13.95
C ASN A 105 14.32 -2.71 13.27
N ALA A 106 14.36 -3.13 12.00
CA ALA A 106 13.18 -3.29 11.15
C ALA A 106 12.42 -4.57 11.49
N TRP A 107 11.09 -4.50 11.56
CA TRP A 107 10.26 -5.69 11.74
C TRP A 107 8.96 -5.60 10.95
N THR A 108 8.41 -6.77 10.63
CA THR A 108 7.06 -6.92 10.08
C THR A 108 6.34 -8.11 10.72
N ASP A 109 5.03 -7.97 10.85
CA ASP A 109 4.09 -8.94 11.37
C ASP A 109 3.10 -9.29 10.26
N ASN A 110 2.82 -10.57 10.04
CA ASN A 110 1.89 -11.05 9.02
C ASN A 110 0.85 -11.97 9.64
N GLU A 111 -0.41 -11.60 9.54
CA GLU A 111 -1.58 -12.38 9.92
C GLU A 111 -2.32 -12.77 8.64
N TRP A 112 -2.06 -13.98 8.16
CA TRP A 112 -2.58 -14.55 6.93
C TRP A 112 -3.80 -15.42 7.21
N ASN A 113 -4.88 -15.22 6.45
CA ASN A 113 -6.13 -15.95 6.61
C ASN A 113 -6.78 -16.29 5.26
N GLY A 114 -6.59 -17.54 4.83
CA GLY A 114 -7.24 -18.17 3.69
C GLY A 114 -8.52 -18.93 4.04
N MET A 115 -9.01 -18.88 5.29
CA MET A 115 -10.33 -19.44 5.69
C MET A 115 -11.47 -18.52 5.25
N VAL A 116 -11.49 -18.20 3.95
CA VAL A 116 -12.48 -17.35 3.29
C VAL A 116 -13.02 -18.07 2.04
N PRO A 117 -14.18 -17.68 1.50
CA PRO A 117 -14.70 -18.30 0.29
C PRO A 117 -13.69 -18.26 -0.86
N ASN A 118 -13.29 -19.44 -1.35
CA ASN A 118 -12.26 -19.63 -2.37
C ASN A 118 -10.83 -19.17 -1.99
N GLY A 119 -10.52 -19.05 -0.69
CA GLY A 119 -9.14 -18.90 -0.23
C GLY A 119 -8.39 -20.23 -0.22
N SER A 120 -7.14 -20.20 0.22
CA SER A 120 -6.25 -21.36 0.34
C SER A 120 -6.71 -22.39 1.37
N GLY A 121 -7.55 -21.98 2.34
CA GLY A 121 -7.88 -22.79 3.51
C GLY A 121 -6.78 -22.85 4.56
N GLU A 122 -5.76 -21.99 4.45
CA GLU A 122 -4.64 -21.92 5.39
C GLU A 122 -4.73 -20.68 6.28
N THR A 123 -4.15 -20.73 7.47
CA THR A 123 -3.94 -19.54 8.30
C THR A 123 -2.49 -19.52 8.76
N TRP A 124 -1.83 -18.37 8.72
CA TRP A 124 -0.46 -18.25 9.19
C TRP A 124 -0.22 -16.97 9.99
N HIS A 125 0.61 -17.06 11.03
CA HIS A 125 1.13 -15.94 11.81
C HIS A 125 2.64 -15.94 11.73
N TYR A 126 3.21 -14.89 11.14
CA TYR A 126 4.64 -14.68 11.09
C TYR A 126 5.07 -13.42 11.83
N LYS A 127 6.19 -13.52 12.54
CA LYS A 127 6.96 -12.38 13.02
C LYS A 127 8.34 -12.40 12.42
N ILE A 128 8.72 -11.29 11.79
CA ILE A 128 9.98 -11.18 11.03
C ILE A 128 10.74 -9.95 11.51
N VAL A 129 12.04 -10.11 11.73
CA VAL A 129 12.92 -9.05 12.22
C VAL A 129 14.21 -8.99 11.40
N TRP A 130 14.80 -7.81 11.29
CA TRP A 130 16.15 -7.65 10.74
C TRP A 130 17.17 -8.15 11.77
N VAL A 131 18.14 -8.95 11.33
CA VAL A 131 19.16 -9.55 12.21
C VAL A 131 20.58 -9.30 11.73
N GLY A 132 20.75 -8.51 10.66
CA GLY A 132 22.00 -8.45 9.92
C GLY A 132 22.21 -9.69 9.05
N PRO A 133 23.31 -9.77 8.31
CA PRO A 133 23.60 -10.91 7.44
C PRO A 133 23.50 -12.25 8.20
N CYS A 134 22.57 -13.11 7.80
CA CYS A 134 22.33 -14.41 8.43
C CYS A 134 22.51 -15.61 7.47
N GLY A 135 22.81 -15.36 6.20
CA GLY A 135 23.12 -16.39 5.21
C GLY A 135 21.92 -16.80 4.34
N ALA A 136 21.88 -18.08 3.95
CA ALA A 136 20.82 -18.63 3.11
C ALA A 136 19.50 -18.76 3.87
N ALA A 137 18.39 -18.81 3.13
CA ALA A 137 17.08 -19.05 3.73
C ALA A 137 17.05 -20.41 4.48
N GLY A 138 16.46 -20.44 5.67
CA GLY A 138 16.37 -21.62 6.52
C GLY A 138 17.54 -21.84 7.47
N ILE A 139 18.63 -21.07 7.37
CA ILE A 139 19.76 -21.17 8.31
C ILE A 139 19.29 -20.74 9.71
N PRO A 140 19.50 -21.55 10.76
CA PRO A 140 19.13 -21.17 12.13
C PRO A 140 19.87 -19.90 12.59
N VAL A 141 19.17 -19.03 13.30
CA VAL A 141 19.78 -17.90 14.01
C VAL A 141 19.84 -18.17 15.51
N SER A 142 20.81 -17.56 16.20
CA SER A 142 21.11 -17.84 17.62
C SER A 142 19.90 -17.69 18.56
N SER A 143 18.94 -16.83 18.22
CA SER A 143 17.71 -16.61 18.98
C SER A 143 16.67 -17.74 18.87
N GLY A 144 16.91 -18.78 18.07
CA GLY A 144 15.97 -19.86 17.80
C GLY A 144 14.98 -19.56 16.66
N GLY A 145 15.36 -18.64 15.75
CA GLY A 145 14.66 -18.35 14.50
C GLY A 145 15.32 -19.00 13.30
N TYR A 146 14.89 -18.67 12.08
CA TYR A 146 15.62 -19.00 10.85
C TYR A 146 15.73 -17.81 9.89
N CYS A 147 16.86 -17.75 9.18
CA CYS A 147 17.19 -16.69 8.23
C CYS A 147 16.25 -16.72 7.03
N ILE A 148 15.86 -15.55 6.55
CA ILE A 148 15.17 -15.30 5.28
C ILE A 148 15.72 -14.03 4.65
N TRP A 149 15.67 -13.94 3.33
CA TRP A 149 16.06 -12.73 2.57
C TRP A 149 17.47 -12.21 2.90
N GLY A 150 18.39 -13.10 3.28
CA GLY A 150 19.80 -12.81 3.54
C GLY A 150 20.12 -12.07 4.85
N GLN A 151 19.15 -11.35 5.41
CA GLN A 151 19.39 -10.42 6.53
C GLN A 151 18.22 -10.26 7.50
N PHE A 152 17.16 -11.05 7.32
CA PHE A 152 16.00 -11.10 8.19
C PHE A 152 15.89 -12.49 8.80
N ALA A 153 15.19 -12.60 9.93
CA ALA A 153 14.84 -13.89 10.50
C ALA A 153 13.35 -13.96 10.79
N VAL A 154 12.75 -15.11 10.53
CA VAL A 154 11.45 -15.48 11.10
C VAL A 154 11.68 -15.92 12.53
N ILE A 155 11.03 -15.24 13.47
CA ILE A 155 11.16 -15.47 14.91
C ILE A 155 9.89 -16.04 15.54
N LEU A 156 8.79 -16.06 14.78
CA LEU A 156 7.57 -16.82 15.09
C LEU A 156 6.94 -17.27 13.77
N SER A 157 6.59 -18.56 13.67
CA SER A 157 5.85 -19.16 12.55
C SER A 157 4.83 -20.14 13.11
N GLN A 158 3.62 -19.64 13.08
CA GLN A 158 2.33 -20.19 13.46
C GLN A 158 1.35 -20.59 12.36
N GLY A 159 0.64 -21.72 12.37
CA GLY A 159 -0.45 -21.80 11.40
C GLY A 159 -1.35 -23.01 11.44
N THR A 160 -2.35 -22.99 10.56
CA THR A 160 -3.19 -24.14 10.22
C THR A 160 -3.04 -24.44 8.75
N PHE A 161 -2.70 -25.68 8.43
CA PHE A 161 -2.64 -26.21 7.07
C PHE A 161 -3.24 -27.62 7.05
N ALA A 162 -4.01 -27.97 6.01
CA ALA A 162 -4.64 -29.28 5.88
C ALA A 162 -5.41 -29.76 7.14
N GLY A 163 -6.02 -28.83 7.87
CA GLY A 163 -6.78 -29.11 9.10
C GLY A 163 -5.94 -29.38 10.35
N GLN A 164 -4.63 -29.16 10.32
CA GLN A 164 -3.71 -29.36 11.44
C GLN A 164 -3.05 -28.04 11.85
N HIS A 165 -2.80 -27.87 13.15
CA HIS A 165 -2.06 -26.70 13.68
C HIS A 165 -0.56 -27.00 13.73
N PHE A 166 0.25 -26.07 13.23
CA PHE A 166 1.69 -26.14 13.14
C PHE A 166 2.36 -25.01 13.93
N TRP A 167 3.53 -25.33 14.48
CA TRP A 167 4.47 -24.39 15.08
C TRP A 167 5.84 -24.66 14.48
N ASP A 168 6.26 -23.89 13.48
CA ASP A 168 7.58 -24.10 12.87
C ASP A 168 8.68 -23.41 13.65
N VAL A 169 8.37 -22.25 14.25
CA VAL A 169 9.37 -21.50 15.01
C VAL A 169 8.76 -20.65 16.13
N LEU A 170 9.47 -20.61 17.25
CA LEU A 170 9.21 -19.72 18.37
C LEU A 170 10.55 -19.34 19.02
N ALA A 171 11.13 -18.24 18.56
CA ALA A 171 12.35 -17.68 19.12
C ALA A 171 12.14 -17.23 20.57
N ARG A 172 13.23 -17.15 21.33
CA ARG A 172 13.21 -16.72 22.74
C ARG A 172 14.12 -15.50 22.92
N PRO A 173 13.56 -14.27 22.99
CA PRO A 173 12.15 -13.90 22.90
C PRO A 173 11.65 -13.74 21.45
N ALA A 174 10.34 -13.90 21.23
CA ALA A 174 9.66 -13.63 19.96
C ALA A 174 8.86 -12.30 19.97
N GLY A 175 9.35 -11.31 20.72
CA GLY A 175 8.75 -9.98 20.83
C GLY A 175 9.63 -8.92 20.19
N TYR A 176 9.05 -8.03 19.38
CA TYR A 176 9.84 -7.03 18.64
C TYR A 176 10.70 -6.14 19.54
N GLY A 177 10.15 -5.66 20.67
CA GLY A 177 10.91 -4.83 21.60
C GLY A 177 11.96 -5.62 22.39
N SER A 178 11.68 -6.88 22.73
CA SER A 178 12.58 -7.71 23.53
C SER A 178 13.68 -8.38 22.71
N TYR A 179 13.45 -8.59 21.41
CA TYR A 179 14.42 -9.19 20.50
C TYR A 179 15.69 -8.35 20.38
N TYR A 180 15.54 -7.03 20.27
CA TYR A 180 16.66 -6.09 20.17
C TYR A 180 17.28 -5.68 21.51
N SER A 181 16.73 -6.18 22.64
CA SER A 181 17.21 -5.83 23.98
C SER A 181 18.10 -6.92 24.61
N ILE A 182 18.43 -7.98 23.87
CA ILE A 182 19.40 -8.98 24.35
C ILE A 182 20.81 -8.42 24.04
N PRO A 183 21.66 -8.20 25.06
CA PRO A 183 23.04 -7.75 24.87
C PRO A 183 23.91 -8.78 24.16
#